data_AF-A0AAD6U8D4-F1
#
_entry.id   AF-A0AAD6U8D4-F1
#
_cell.length_a   1.000
_cell.length_b   1.000
_cell.length_c   1.000
_cell.angle_alpha   90.00
_cell.angle_beta   90.00
_cell.angle_gamma   90.00
#
_symmetry.space_group_name_H-M   'P 1'
#
loop_
_entity.id
_entity.type
_entity.pdbx_description
1 polymer ?
#
loop_
_entity_poly.entity_id
_entity_poly.type
_entity_poly.pdbx_seq_one_letter_code
_entity_poly.pdbx_strand_id
1 'polypeptide(L)'
;SPPRSNTERAPLNLLEWNESLDSREDAFDTDELEEFKSTDFGFLIPRATKRSLSEPPDEPPPSKRRKLDMASLGGILPQPHALPSPASISTKTQSVPAYSRKKPIPIAPHALPILPPPPYSRRSWVIPLRGVLPWEHATSAVFLLDPTDPPEPPDPKTHEEIAWTAAALRSFWSFLISARDLHAVGLSFHVMSSVEPSTVLSSHQGIGTLPLVYSDHIKVYHDAAHSMRIRNLLHVWAFEPGDGVKIRLLKGARLVLLDERSKGILVS
;
A
#
# COMPACT_ATOMS: atom_id res chain seq x y z
N SER A 1 -49.09 -26.64 -14.63
CA SER A 1 -49.04 -27.31 -13.31
C SER A 1 -47.63 -27.83 -13.08
N PRO A 2 -46.93 -27.43 -12.02
CA PRO A 2 -45.59 -27.93 -11.74
C PRO A 2 -45.65 -29.37 -11.18
N PRO A 3 -44.63 -30.21 -11.41
CA PRO A 3 -44.59 -31.58 -10.90
C PRO A 3 -44.39 -31.58 -9.38
N ARG A 4 -45.20 -32.36 -8.67
CA ARG A 4 -45.06 -32.62 -7.23
C ARG A 4 -43.98 -33.67 -7.03
N SER A 5 -42.82 -33.29 -6.50
CA SER A 5 -41.82 -34.23 -5.99
C SER A 5 -42.21 -34.64 -4.56
N ASN A 6 -42.79 -35.83 -4.42
CA ASN A 6 -42.96 -36.50 -3.13
C ASN A 6 -41.69 -37.32 -2.84
N THR A 7 -40.75 -36.71 -2.13
CA THR A 7 -39.65 -37.45 -1.51
C THR A 7 -39.47 -36.89 -0.11
N GLU A 8 -40.06 -37.55 0.89
CA GLU A 8 -39.73 -37.34 2.29
C GLU A 8 -38.27 -37.75 2.48
N ARG A 9 -37.36 -36.77 2.44
CA ARG A 9 -35.99 -36.94 2.93
C ARG A 9 -35.98 -36.60 4.41
N ALA A 10 -35.50 -37.54 5.22
CA ALA A 10 -35.23 -37.29 6.63
C ALA A 10 -34.30 -36.07 6.78
N PRO A 11 -34.44 -35.27 7.85
CA PRO A 11 -33.58 -34.12 8.08
C PRO A 11 -32.13 -34.58 8.23
N LEU A 12 -31.29 -34.19 7.27
CA LEU A 12 -29.84 -34.37 7.34
C LEU A 12 -29.30 -33.38 8.38
N ASN A 13 -28.72 -33.89 9.46
CA ASN A 13 -27.94 -33.07 10.38
C ASN A 13 -26.68 -32.59 9.64
N LEU A 14 -26.63 -31.30 9.32
CA LEU A 14 -25.44 -30.66 8.78
C LEU A 14 -24.38 -30.60 9.88
N LEU A 15 -23.28 -31.31 9.69
CA LEU A 15 -22.10 -31.23 10.55
C LEU A 15 -21.48 -29.82 10.48
N GLU A 16 -20.94 -29.33 11.59
CA GLU A 16 -20.28 -28.03 11.63
C GLU A 16 -18.93 -28.08 10.90
N TRP A 17 -18.58 -26.99 10.22
CA TRP A 17 -17.28 -26.84 9.57
C TRP A 17 -16.17 -26.96 10.63
N ASN A 18 -15.31 -27.98 10.48
CA ASN A 18 -14.13 -28.35 11.31
C ASN A 18 -14.30 -29.53 12.29
N GLU A 19 -15.40 -30.28 12.25
CA GLU A 19 -15.47 -31.55 12.98
C GLU A 19 -14.52 -32.59 12.34
N SER A 20 -13.76 -33.35 13.15
CA SER A 20 -12.81 -34.33 12.63
C SER A 20 -13.56 -35.49 12.00
N LEU A 21 -13.30 -35.74 10.71
CA LEU A 21 -13.84 -36.88 9.96
C LEU A 21 -13.13 -38.18 10.39
N ASP A 22 -13.29 -38.56 11.65
CA ASP A 22 -12.74 -39.82 12.16
C ASP A 22 -13.64 -41.03 11.83
N SER A 23 -14.89 -40.78 11.41
CA SER A 23 -15.79 -41.79 10.86
C SER A 23 -15.69 -41.82 9.33
N ARG A 24 -15.02 -42.87 8.83
CA ARG A 24 -14.71 -43.14 7.41
C ARG A 24 -15.94 -43.43 6.52
N GLU A 25 -17.16 -43.27 7.04
CA GLU A 25 -18.40 -43.71 6.40
C GLU A 25 -19.11 -42.62 5.58
N ASP A 26 -18.74 -41.34 5.74
CA ASP A 26 -19.39 -40.21 5.04
C ASP A 26 -18.51 -39.54 3.96
N ALA A 27 -17.34 -40.12 3.66
CA ALA A 27 -16.51 -39.65 2.55
C ALA A 27 -17.02 -40.25 1.23
N PHE A 28 -17.74 -39.45 0.44
CA PHE A 28 -18.11 -39.84 -0.92
C PHE A 28 -16.85 -40.04 -1.76
N ASP A 29 -16.77 -41.20 -2.43
CA ASP A 29 -15.72 -41.44 -3.42
C ASP A 29 -15.94 -40.48 -4.60
N THR A 30 -14.89 -39.76 -4.99
CA THR A 30 -14.96 -38.82 -6.12
C THR A 30 -15.30 -39.52 -7.43
N ASP A 31 -15.03 -40.82 -7.54
CA ASP A 31 -15.33 -41.63 -8.72
C ASP A 31 -16.81 -42.07 -8.77
N GLU A 32 -17.55 -41.95 -7.66
CA GLU A 32 -19.01 -42.24 -7.59
C GLU A 32 -19.88 -41.00 -7.83
N LEU A 33 -19.29 -39.80 -7.87
CA LEU A 33 -20.02 -38.58 -8.16
C LEU A 33 -20.41 -38.52 -9.63
N GLU A 34 -21.71 -38.44 -9.90
CA GLU A 34 -22.24 -38.29 -11.25
C GLU A 34 -21.61 -37.05 -11.91
N GLU A 35 -20.94 -37.24 -13.06
CA GLU A 35 -20.22 -36.18 -13.76
C GLU A 35 -21.14 -34.97 -13.97
N PHE A 36 -20.70 -33.81 -13.50
CA PHE A 36 -21.51 -32.61 -13.47
C PHE A 36 -21.90 -32.22 -14.89
N LYS A 37 -23.16 -32.50 -15.27
CA LYS A 37 -23.69 -32.05 -16.55
C LYS A 37 -23.80 -30.54 -16.52
N SER A 38 -22.83 -29.88 -17.13
CA SER A 38 -22.82 -28.43 -17.33
C SER A 38 -24.18 -28.02 -17.90
N THR A 39 -24.95 -27.30 -17.09
CA THR A 39 -26.23 -26.76 -17.54
C THR A 39 -25.89 -25.58 -18.43
N ASP A 40 -26.00 -25.75 -19.75
CA ASP A 40 -25.78 -24.68 -20.71
C ASP A 40 -26.84 -23.58 -20.49
N PHE A 41 -26.51 -22.54 -19.73
CA PHE A 41 -27.42 -21.42 -19.46
C PHE A 41 -27.56 -20.45 -20.66
N GLY A 42 -27.05 -20.79 -21.84
CA GLY A 42 -27.14 -19.95 -23.05
C GLY A 42 -28.57 -19.58 -23.44
N PHE A 43 -29.57 -20.37 -23.03
CA PHE A 43 -30.99 -20.07 -23.26
C PHE A 43 -31.59 -19.01 -22.32
N LEU A 44 -30.93 -18.68 -21.20
CA LEU A 44 -31.41 -17.65 -20.27
C LEU A 44 -30.97 -16.24 -20.65
N ILE A 45 -30.09 -16.09 -21.64
CA ILE A 45 -29.74 -14.78 -22.20
C ILE A 45 -30.80 -14.45 -23.27
N PRO A 46 -31.76 -13.54 -23.00
CA PRO A 46 -32.73 -13.16 -24.00
C PRO A 46 -31.96 -12.55 -25.16
N ARG A 47 -32.12 -13.09 -26.37
CA ARG A 47 -31.62 -12.47 -27.61
C ARG A 47 -32.29 -11.10 -27.74
N ALA A 48 -31.63 -10.08 -27.22
CA ALA A 48 -32.05 -8.69 -27.34
C ALA A 48 -32.12 -8.36 -28.83
N THR A 49 -33.33 -8.07 -29.27
CA THR A 49 -33.66 -7.62 -30.62
C THR A 49 -32.86 -6.35 -30.89
N LYS A 50 -32.11 -6.32 -32.01
CA LYS A 50 -31.37 -5.17 -32.54
C LYS A 50 -32.26 -3.91 -32.55
N ARG A 51 -32.26 -3.14 -31.46
CA ARG A 51 -32.62 -1.72 -31.50
C ARG A 51 -31.37 -0.98 -31.97
N SER A 52 -31.52 -0.25 -33.06
CA SER A 52 -30.57 0.77 -33.51
C SER A 52 -30.38 1.78 -32.38
N LEU A 53 -29.32 1.59 -31.59
CA LEU A 53 -28.81 2.58 -30.65
C LEU A 53 -27.95 3.55 -31.44
N SER A 54 -28.27 4.83 -31.33
CA SER A 54 -27.33 5.93 -31.58
C SER A 54 -26.00 5.65 -30.87
N GLU A 55 -24.89 5.70 -31.59
CA GLU A 55 -23.55 5.52 -31.04
C GLU A 55 -23.36 6.44 -29.83
N PRO A 56 -23.18 5.90 -28.61
CA PRO A 56 -22.77 6.72 -27.49
C PRO A 56 -21.39 7.34 -27.80
N PRO A 57 -21.11 8.56 -27.31
CA PRO A 57 -19.84 9.22 -27.55
C PRO A 57 -18.69 8.29 -27.14
N ASP A 58 -17.68 8.17 -28.02
CA ASP A 58 -16.50 7.31 -27.87
C ASP A 58 -15.90 7.42 -26.46
N GLU A 59 -16.35 6.55 -25.55
CA GLU A 59 -15.69 6.41 -24.25
C GLU A 59 -14.29 5.87 -24.52
N PRO A 60 -13.24 6.52 -23.98
CA PRO A 60 -11.88 6.06 -24.20
C PRO A 60 -11.75 4.61 -23.71
N PRO A 61 -11.04 3.75 -24.45
CA PRO A 61 -10.92 2.35 -24.10
C PRO A 61 -10.38 2.21 -22.67
N PRO A 62 -10.89 1.24 -21.89
CA PRO A 62 -10.50 1.06 -20.50
C PRO A 62 -8.99 0.89 -20.40
N SER A 63 -8.34 1.70 -19.56
CA SER A 63 -6.90 1.66 -19.34
C SER A 63 -6.49 0.25 -18.88
N LYS A 64 -5.47 -0.33 -19.52
CA LYS A 64 -4.94 -1.65 -19.15
C LYS A 64 -4.56 -1.66 -17.67
N ARG A 65 -5.07 -2.64 -16.92
CA ARG A 65 -4.73 -2.82 -15.50
C ARG A 65 -3.22 -3.07 -15.39
N ARG A 66 -2.53 -2.27 -14.57
CA ARG A 66 -1.10 -2.42 -14.28
C ARG A 66 -0.86 -3.76 -13.55
N LYS A 67 0.16 -4.53 -13.94
CA LYS A 67 0.55 -5.76 -13.24
C LYS A 67 1.27 -5.39 -11.95
N LEU A 68 0.68 -5.75 -10.81
CA LEU A 68 1.24 -5.49 -9.48
C LEU A 68 2.15 -6.64 -9.06
N ASP A 69 3.28 -6.30 -8.44
CA ASP A 69 4.16 -7.28 -7.81
C ASP A 69 3.75 -7.53 -6.36
N MET A 70 3.37 -8.78 -6.07
CA MET A 70 3.00 -9.23 -4.74
C MET A 70 4.16 -9.96 -4.04
N ALA A 71 5.32 -10.12 -4.68
CA ALA A 71 6.48 -10.77 -4.08
C ALA A 71 7.03 -9.97 -2.89
N SER A 72 7.81 -10.64 -2.02
CA SER A 72 8.49 -9.97 -0.91
C SER A 72 9.51 -8.95 -1.43
N LEU A 73 9.42 -7.71 -0.95
CA LEU A 73 10.38 -6.66 -1.29
C LEU A 73 11.71 -6.78 -0.54
N GLY A 74 11.84 -7.76 0.37
CA GLY A 74 13.02 -7.95 1.23
C GLY A 74 14.33 -8.17 0.46
N GLY A 75 14.28 -8.79 -0.71
CA GLY A 75 15.45 -9.03 -1.55
C GLY A 75 15.85 -7.87 -2.48
N ILE A 76 15.04 -6.81 -2.56
CA ILE A 76 15.25 -5.73 -3.54
C ILE A 76 16.30 -4.74 -3.05
N LEU A 77 16.29 -4.44 -1.75
CA LEU A 77 17.20 -3.50 -1.12
C LEU A 77 18.41 -4.19 -0.48
N PRO A 78 19.61 -3.62 -0.60
CA PRO A 78 20.80 -4.18 0.02
C PRO A 78 20.69 -4.13 1.55
N GLN A 79 21.21 -5.18 2.20
CA GLN A 79 21.36 -5.23 3.66
C GLN A 79 22.52 -4.32 4.12
N PRO A 80 22.46 -3.73 5.34
CA PRO A 80 21.41 -3.92 6.34
C PRO A 80 20.18 -3.01 6.10
N HIS A 81 18.98 -3.54 6.41
CA HIS A 81 17.71 -2.80 6.27
C HIS A 81 17.45 -1.76 7.37
N ALA A 82 18.23 -1.78 8.45
CA ALA A 82 18.18 -0.77 9.50
C ALA A 82 19.55 -0.11 9.66
N LEU A 83 19.59 1.20 9.45
CA LEU A 83 20.80 2.02 9.53
C LEU A 83 20.58 3.09 10.60
N PRO A 84 21.20 2.96 11.79
CA PRO A 84 21.04 3.96 12.83
C PRO A 84 21.63 5.29 12.38
N SER A 85 21.09 6.38 12.92
CA SER A 85 21.64 7.72 12.77
C SER A 85 23.11 7.74 13.23
N PRO A 86 24.02 8.37 12.48
CA PRO A 86 25.40 8.56 12.94
C PRO A 86 25.43 9.40 14.23
N ALA A 87 26.33 9.06 15.14
CA ALA A 87 26.36 9.59 16.52
C ALA A 87 26.82 11.06 16.60
N SER A 88 27.56 11.54 15.61
CA SER A 88 28.07 12.91 15.61
C SER A 88 28.36 13.34 14.19
N ILE A 89 27.52 14.23 13.68
CA ILE A 89 27.85 15.04 12.52
C ILE A 89 27.64 16.47 12.97
N SER A 90 28.72 17.25 12.99
CA SER A 90 28.64 18.70 12.98
C SER A 90 27.98 19.08 11.67
N THR A 91 26.65 19.10 11.67
CA THR A 91 25.87 19.43 10.48
C THR A 91 26.06 20.93 10.28
N LYS A 92 27.06 21.29 9.47
CA LYS A 92 27.02 22.58 8.76
C LYS A 92 25.71 22.56 8.01
N THR A 93 24.70 23.19 8.61
CA THR A 93 23.32 23.05 8.19
C THR A 93 23.22 23.72 6.84
N GLN A 94 23.36 22.94 5.77
CA GLN A 94 23.04 23.46 4.45
C GLN A 94 21.60 23.95 4.53
N SER A 95 21.38 25.18 4.04
CA SER A 95 20.11 25.88 4.08
C SER A 95 19.11 25.20 3.13
N VAL A 96 18.65 24.00 3.49
CA VAL A 96 17.50 23.38 2.85
C VAL A 96 16.28 24.08 3.42
N PRO A 97 15.47 24.78 2.58
CA PRO A 97 14.27 25.43 3.06
C PRO A 97 13.28 24.39 3.58
N ALA A 98 12.47 24.79 4.56
CA ALA A 98 11.38 23.94 5.05
C ALA A 98 10.34 23.71 3.95
N TYR A 99 9.77 22.52 3.91
CA TYR A 99 8.69 22.19 3.00
C TYR A 99 7.43 23.02 3.31
N SER A 100 6.94 23.74 2.31
CA SER A 100 5.79 24.65 2.42
C SER A 100 4.75 24.47 1.31
N ARG A 101 4.87 23.43 0.48
CA ARG A 101 4.05 23.26 -0.73
C ARG A 101 2.62 22.82 -0.47
N LYS A 102 2.39 22.08 0.62
CA LYS A 102 1.06 21.64 1.06
C LYS A 102 0.89 22.00 2.53
N LYS A 103 -0.33 22.44 2.88
CA LYS A 103 -0.70 22.66 4.28
C LYS A 103 -0.73 21.29 5.00
N PRO A 104 0.03 21.10 6.10
CA PRO A 104 -0.03 19.87 6.87
C PRO A 104 -1.44 19.61 7.40
N ILE A 105 -1.85 18.35 7.47
CA ILE A 105 -3.09 17.91 8.11
C ILE A 105 -2.71 17.25 9.43
N PRO A 106 -3.09 17.80 10.60
CA PRO A 106 -2.75 17.20 11.88
C PRO A 106 -3.51 15.87 12.05
N ILE A 107 -2.86 14.90 12.69
CA ILE A 107 -3.46 13.62 13.07
C ILE A 107 -3.81 13.69 14.56
N ALA A 108 -5.03 13.29 14.92
CA ALA A 108 -5.47 13.28 16.31
C ALA A 108 -4.50 12.46 17.20
N PRO A 109 -4.18 12.92 18.42
CA PRO A 109 -4.78 14.05 19.15
C PRO A 109 -4.12 15.41 18.87
N HIS A 110 -3.21 15.50 17.90
CA HIS A 110 -2.48 16.74 17.62
C HIS A 110 -3.36 17.76 16.88
N ALA A 111 -3.04 19.04 17.06
CA ALA A 111 -3.66 20.18 16.37
C ALA A 111 -2.60 21.13 15.81
N LEU A 112 -3.01 22.04 14.93
CA LEU A 112 -2.14 23.11 14.40
C LEU A 112 -2.30 24.40 15.23
N PRO A 113 -1.21 25.17 15.48
CA PRO A 113 0.17 24.83 15.18
C PRO A 113 0.67 23.67 16.06
N ILE A 114 1.49 22.78 15.50
CA ILE A 114 2.11 21.71 16.28
C ILE A 114 3.05 22.34 17.30
N LEU A 115 2.89 21.97 18.56
CA LEU A 115 3.74 22.44 19.64
C LEU A 115 5.22 22.21 19.29
N PRO A 116 6.12 23.16 19.63
CA PRO A 116 7.54 22.98 19.46
C PRO A 116 7.97 21.64 20.09
N PRO A 117 8.68 20.79 19.34
CA PRO A 117 9.15 19.53 19.89
C PRO A 117 10.09 19.79 21.08
N PRO A 118 10.08 18.92 22.11
CA PRO A 118 11.13 18.94 23.12
C PRO A 118 12.52 18.82 22.47
N PRO A 119 13.57 19.42 23.08
CA PRO A 119 14.95 19.21 22.64
C PRO A 119 15.24 17.72 22.50
N TYR A 120 15.92 17.34 21.42
CA TYR A 120 16.34 15.96 21.13
C TYR A 120 15.21 14.96 20.86
N SER A 121 13.94 15.39 20.80
CA SER A 121 12.86 14.50 20.40
C SER A 121 13.06 14.05 18.96
N ARG A 122 12.85 12.75 18.72
CA ARG A 122 13.00 12.16 17.39
C ARG A 122 11.64 12.04 16.73
N ARG A 123 11.62 12.22 15.41
CA ARG A 123 10.46 11.98 14.57
C ARG A 123 10.87 11.14 13.38
N SER A 124 9.89 10.59 12.67
CA SER A 124 10.17 9.86 11.43
C SER A 124 9.14 10.16 10.35
N TRP A 125 9.62 10.30 9.12
CA TRP A 125 8.74 10.25 7.95
C TRP A 125 8.53 8.80 7.53
N VAL A 126 7.29 8.45 7.21
CA VAL A 126 6.92 7.17 6.60
C VAL A 126 6.76 7.36 5.10
N ILE A 127 7.52 6.61 4.32
CA ILE A 127 7.44 6.56 2.87
C ILE A 127 6.86 5.19 2.49
N PRO A 128 5.61 5.14 2.00
CA PRO A 128 5.00 3.88 1.61
C PRO A 128 5.63 3.36 0.32
N LEU A 129 5.90 2.06 0.30
CA LEU A 129 6.41 1.32 -0.85
C LEU A 129 5.33 0.44 -1.48
N ARG A 130 4.47 -0.13 -0.64
CA ARG A 130 3.30 -0.92 -1.06
C ARG A 130 2.19 -0.86 -0.01
N GLY A 131 0.95 -0.74 -0.47
CA GLY A 131 -0.25 -0.75 0.37
C GLY A 131 -0.74 0.64 0.78
N VAL A 132 -1.71 0.64 1.70
CA VAL A 132 -2.37 1.85 2.20
C VAL A 132 -1.92 2.09 3.64
N LEU A 133 -1.46 3.30 3.92
CA LEU A 133 -1.12 3.71 5.28
C LEU A 133 -2.39 3.98 6.10
N PRO A 134 -2.36 3.81 7.42
CA PRO A 134 -3.58 3.85 8.23
C PRO A 134 -4.09 5.23 8.60
N TRP A 135 -3.45 6.28 8.08
CA TRP A 135 -3.84 7.65 8.30
C TRP A 135 -4.58 8.18 7.10
N GLU A 136 -5.72 8.80 7.35
CA GLU A 136 -6.51 9.46 6.32
C GLU A 136 -5.66 10.46 5.54
N HIS A 137 -5.88 10.53 4.23
CA HIS A 137 -5.15 11.38 3.29
C HIS A 137 -3.67 11.04 3.07
N ALA A 138 -3.10 10.02 3.71
CA ALA A 138 -1.79 9.52 3.35
C ALA A 138 -1.84 8.90 1.94
N THR A 139 -0.84 9.18 1.11
CA THR A 139 -0.77 8.59 -0.24
C THR A 139 -0.43 7.11 -0.13
N SER A 140 -1.18 6.22 -0.78
CA SER A 140 -0.83 4.79 -0.90
C SER A 140 0.32 4.59 -1.89
N ALA A 141 0.85 3.37 -1.93
CA ALA A 141 1.89 3.02 -2.88
C ALA A 141 1.67 1.63 -3.48
N VAL A 142 2.19 1.44 -4.68
CA VAL A 142 2.19 0.16 -5.40
C VAL A 142 3.57 -0.15 -5.93
N PHE A 143 3.87 -1.44 -6.06
CA PHE A 143 5.13 -1.93 -6.60
C PHE A 143 4.90 -2.60 -7.96
N LEU A 144 5.66 -2.20 -8.97
CA LEU A 144 5.57 -2.66 -10.35
C LEU A 144 6.73 -3.61 -10.67
N LEU A 145 6.42 -4.82 -11.12
CA LEU A 145 7.41 -5.89 -11.39
C LEU A 145 8.30 -5.57 -12.60
N ASP A 146 7.68 -5.15 -13.69
CA ASP A 146 8.35 -4.89 -14.97
C ASP A 146 7.51 -3.88 -15.77
N PRO A 147 7.60 -2.59 -15.44
CA PRO A 147 6.77 -1.61 -16.10
C PRO A 147 7.35 -1.30 -17.48
N THR A 148 6.51 -1.43 -18.51
CA THR A 148 6.83 -0.98 -19.87
C THR A 148 7.03 0.53 -19.94
N ASP A 149 6.33 1.25 -19.05
CA ASP A 149 6.32 2.70 -18.99
C ASP A 149 7.05 3.20 -17.74
N PRO A 150 7.72 4.37 -17.80
CA PRO A 150 8.33 4.95 -16.61
C PRO A 150 7.28 5.20 -15.52
N PRO A 151 7.63 5.03 -14.24
CA PRO A 151 6.70 5.29 -13.15
C PRO A 151 6.30 6.78 -13.13
N GLU A 152 5.01 7.04 -13.00
CA GLU A 152 4.48 8.41 -12.95
C GLU A 152 4.36 8.90 -11.50
N PRO A 153 4.59 10.21 -11.24
CA PRO A 153 4.32 10.78 -9.94
C PRO A 153 2.81 10.84 -9.67
N PRO A 154 2.37 10.74 -8.41
CA PRO A 154 0.95 10.76 -8.09
C PRO A 154 0.31 12.11 -8.47
N ASP A 155 -0.73 12.10 -9.29
CA ASP A 155 -1.53 13.29 -9.58
C ASP A 155 -2.27 13.73 -8.29
N PRO A 156 -2.09 15.00 -7.87
CA PRO A 156 -2.77 15.55 -6.71
C PRO A 156 -4.30 15.55 -6.78
N LYS A 157 -4.91 15.40 -7.96
CA LYS A 157 -6.36 15.42 -8.17
C LYS A 157 -7.01 14.04 -8.05
N THR A 158 -6.31 13.00 -8.49
CA THR A 158 -6.87 11.64 -8.63
C THR A 158 -6.62 10.78 -7.40
N HIS A 159 -5.95 11.32 -6.36
CA HIS A 159 -5.48 10.54 -5.21
C HIS A 159 -4.58 9.37 -5.63
N GLU A 160 -3.81 9.56 -6.68
CA GLU A 160 -2.94 8.52 -7.22
C GLU A 160 -1.90 8.02 -6.22
N GLU A 161 -1.55 6.76 -6.41
CA GLU A 161 -0.60 6.02 -5.60
C GLU A 161 0.83 6.30 -6.07
N ILE A 162 1.79 6.19 -5.17
CA ILE A 162 3.21 6.20 -5.58
C ILE A 162 3.52 4.88 -6.27
N ALA A 163 3.88 4.93 -7.55
CA ALA A 163 4.32 3.77 -8.31
C ALA A 163 5.83 3.55 -8.16
N TRP A 164 6.23 2.48 -7.48
CA TRP A 164 7.62 2.07 -7.34
C TRP A 164 8.01 0.99 -8.34
N THR A 165 9.28 1.01 -8.73
CA THR A 165 9.94 -0.05 -9.49
C THR A 165 11.17 -0.51 -8.72
N ALA A 166 11.72 -1.68 -9.03
CA ALA A 166 12.95 -2.15 -8.40
C ALA A 166 14.12 -1.18 -8.61
N ALA A 167 14.27 -0.62 -9.81
CA ALA A 167 15.31 0.36 -10.11
C ALA A 167 15.12 1.67 -9.33
N ALA A 168 13.89 2.19 -9.29
CA ALA A 168 13.57 3.41 -8.56
C ALA A 168 13.77 3.26 -7.05
N LEU A 169 13.34 2.13 -6.49
CA LEU A 169 13.48 1.84 -5.06
C LEU A 169 14.95 1.71 -4.65
N ARG A 170 15.78 1.00 -5.44
CA ARG A 170 17.22 0.91 -5.18
C ARG A 170 17.90 2.27 -5.27
N SER A 171 17.62 3.05 -6.31
CA SER A 171 18.15 4.41 -6.48
C SER A 171 17.74 5.32 -5.31
N PHE A 172 16.48 5.24 -4.87
CA PHE A 172 15.98 5.97 -3.72
C PHE A 172 16.69 5.58 -2.43
N TRP A 173 16.89 4.28 -2.19
CA TRP A 173 17.62 3.80 -1.02
C TRP A 173 19.07 4.29 -0.99
N SER A 174 19.78 4.22 -2.12
CA SER A 174 21.13 4.79 -2.25
C SER A 174 21.15 6.28 -1.92
N PHE A 175 20.16 7.04 -2.41
CA PHE A 175 20.00 8.45 -2.06
C PHE A 175 19.80 8.66 -0.55
N LEU A 176 18.94 7.86 0.09
CA LEU A 176 18.71 7.96 1.53
C LEU A 176 19.99 7.67 2.33
N ILE A 177 20.79 6.67 1.92
CA ILE A 177 22.10 6.39 2.53
C ILE A 177 23.01 7.61 2.41
N SER A 178 23.12 8.23 1.23
CA SER A 178 23.92 9.45 1.07
C SER A 178 23.38 10.61 1.91
N ALA A 179 22.05 10.76 2.02
CA ALA A 179 21.42 11.78 2.86
C ALA A 179 21.66 11.56 4.36
N ARG A 180 21.74 10.30 4.81
CA ARG A 180 22.08 9.93 6.19
C ARG A 180 23.41 10.52 6.62
N ASP A 181 24.42 10.44 5.76
CA ASP A 181 25.77 10.93 6.07
C ASP A 181 25.87 12.46 6.02
N LEU A 182 24.89 13.15 5.44
CA LEU A 182 24.85 14.62 5.39
C LEU A 182 23.96 15.23 6.46
N HIS A 183 22.87 14.55 6.83
CA HIS A 183 21.81 15.11 7.67
C HIS A 183 21.61 14.37 9.01
N ALA A 184 22.48 13.42 9.34
CA ALA A 184 22.37 12.59 10.54
C ALA A 184 20.98 11.97 10.69
N VAL A 185 20.46 11.39 9.60
CA VAL A 185 19.18 10.67 9.63
C VAL A 185 19.40 9.18 9.84
N GLY A 186 18.50 8.53 10.58
CA GLY A 186 18.42 7.08 10.65
C GLY A 186 17.45 6.54 9.60
N LEU A 187 17.64 5.31 9.15
CA LEU A 187 16.80 4.66 8.15
C LEU A 187 16.37 3.29 8.65
N SER A 188 15.12 2.90 8.38
CA SER A 188 14.71 1.50 8.48
C SER A 188 13.72 1.13 7.39
N PHE A 189 13.88 -0.06 6.83
CA PHE A 189 12.97 -0.66 5.87
C PHE A 189 12.15 -1.75 6.56
N HIS A 190 10.83 -1.67 6.42
CA HIS A 190 9.87 -2.59 7.02
C HIS A 190 9.13 -3.29 5.90
N VAL A 191 9.28 -4.61 5.84
CA VAL A 191 8.52 -5.48 4.95
C VAL A 191 7.31 -6.00 5.72
N MET A 192 6.16 -6.01 5.05
CA MET A 192 4.94 -6.63 5.53
C MET A 192 5.23 -8.09 5.88
N SER A 193 4.90 -8.48 7.11
CA SER A 193 4.90 -9.89 7.46
C SER A 193 3.76 -10.54 6.68
N SER A 194 4.05 -11.65 5.99
CA SER A 194 3.05 -12.46 5.28
C SER A 194 2.14 -13.18 6.28
N VAL A 195 1.45 -12.43 7.12
CA VAL A 195 0.38 -12.95 7.97
C VAL A 195 -0.86 -12.98 7.10
N GLU A 196 -1.34 -14.18 6.81
CA GLU A 196 -2.60 -14.45 6.13
C GLU A 196 -3.71 -13.52 6.66
N PRO A 197 -4.28 -12.61 5.84
CA PRO A 197 -5.28 -11.65 6.28
C PRO A 197 -6.59 -12.31 6.75
N SER A 198 -6.73 -13.60 6.46
CA SER A 198 -7.88 -14.47 6.74
C SER A 198 -8.31 -14.46 8.22
N THR A 199 -7.41 -14.17 9.17
CA THR A 199 -7.74 -14.16 10.61
C THR A 199 -8.23 -12.81 11.15
N VAL A 200 -8.01 -11.70 10.42
CA VAL A 200 -8.11 -10.34 11.00
C VAL A 200 -9.35 -9.60 10.55
N LEU A 201 -9.95 -10.01 9.43
CA LEU A 201 -11.13 -9.36 8.85
C LEU A 201 -12.46 -9.77 9.52
N SER A 202 -12.45 -10.80 10.39
CA SER A 202 -13.69 -11.36 10.95
C SER A 202 -14.24 -10.61 12.18
N SER A 203 -13.48 -9.71 12.81
CA SER A 203 -13.82 -9.16 14.13
C SER A 203 -13.99 -7.63 14.21
N HIS A 204 -13.90 -6.88 13.11
CA HIS A 204 -14.00 -5.42 13.16
C HIS A 204 -14.97 -4.86 12.10
N GLN A 205 -16.26 -4.77 12.46
CA GLN A 205 -17.26 -3.93 11.76
C GLN A 205 -17.13 -2.42 12.06
N GLY A 206 -16.06 -1.99 12.73
CA GLY A 206 -15.68 -0.59 12.80
C GLY A 206 -14.70 -0.27 11.68
N ILE A 207 -14.75 0.94 11.13
CA ILE A 207 -13.71 1.52 10.25
C ILE A 207 -12.41 1.64 11.08
N GLY A 208 -11.79 0.50 11.35
CA GLY A 208 -10.58 0.36 12.14
C GLY A 208 -9.41 0.73 11.25
N THR A 209 -8.62 1.70 11.68
CA THR A 209 -7.34 2.04 11.07
C THR A 209 -6.49 0.77 10.99
N LEU A 210 -6.10 0.35 9.78
CA LEU A 210 -5.23 -0.81 9.59
C LEU A 210 -3.92 -0.63 10.40
N PRO A 211 -3.34 -1.67 10.98
CA PRO A 211 -2.01 -1.53 11.56
C PRO A 211 -0.94 -1.20 10.49
N LEU A 212 0.09 -0.42 10.85
CA LEU A 212 1.17 -0.07 9.92
C LEU A 212 1.92 -1.31 9.34
N VAL A 213 1.83 -2.45 10.03
CA VAL A 213 2.42 -3.74 9.63
C VAL A 213 1.86 -4.28 8.30
N TYR A 214 0.69 -3.80 7.86
CA TYR A 214 0.08 -4.22 6.59
C TYR A 214 0.60 -3.45 5.36
N SER A 215 1.67 -2.68 5.52
CA SER A 215 2.27 -1.91 4.43
C SER A 215 3.79 -2.05 4.43
N ASP A 216 4.36 -2.22 3.24
CA ASP A 216 5.80 -2.09 3.06
C ASP A 216 6.15 -0.61 3.08
N HIS A 217 7.12 -0.21 3.91
CA HIS A 217 7.45 1.20 4.05
C HIS A 217 8.90 1.41 4.53
N ILE A 218 9.40 2.61 4.26
CA ILE A 218 10.67 3.10 4.81
C ILE A 218 10.36 4.16 5.87
N LYS A 219 11.03 4.07 7.02
CA LYS A 219 11.07 5.14 8.02
C LYS A 219 12.38 5.90 7.92
N VAL A 220 12.29 7.23 7.85
CA VAL A 220 13.44 8.15 7.89
C VAL A 220 13.40 8.90 9.21
N TYR A 221 14.21 8.47 10.17
CA TYR A 221 14.31 9.06 11.51
C TYR A 221 15.20 10.30 11.49
N HIS A 222 14.77 11.36 12.15
CA HIS A 222 15.54 12.59 12.24
C HIS A 222 15.19 13.34 13.53
N ASP A 223 15.96 14.38 13.84
CA ASP A 223 15.63 15.31 14.91
C ASP A 223 14.33 16.09 14.55
N ALA A 224 13.44 16.27 15.51
CA ALA A 224 12.12 16.86 15.27
C ALA A 224 12.19 18.28 14.70
N ALA A 225 13.23 19.05 15.06
CA ALA A 225 13.48 20.39 14.51
C ALA A 225 13.73 20.40 12.98
N HIS A 226 14.06 19.25 12.40
CA HIS A 226 14.38 19.11 10.97
C HIS A 226 13.26 18.48 10.14
N SER A 227 12.09 18.13 10.74
CA SER A 227 10.97 17.47 10.06
C SER A 227 10.67 18.04 8.67
N MET A 228 10.43 19.35 8.58
CA MET A 228 10.01 19.95 7.32
C MET A 228 11.15 20.13 6.32
N ARG A 229 12.41 20.17 6.77
CA ARG A 229 13.57 20.20 5.85
C ARG A 229 13.81 18.82 5.25
N ILE A 230 13.74 17.76 6.06
CA ILE A 230 13.80 16.38 5.56
C ILE A 230 12.64 16.11 4.61
N ARG A 231 11.42 16.60 4.92
CA ARG A 231 10.28 16.49 3.99
C ARG A 231 10.57 17.12 2.63
N ASN A 232 11.22 18.28 2.62
CA ASN A 232 11.59 18.97 1.40
C ASN A 232 12.67 18.20 0.64
N LEU A 233 13.67 17.66 1.35
CA LEU A 233 14.71 16.80 0.78
C LEU A 233 14.11 15.59 0.05
N LEU A 234 13.15 14.90 0.69
CA LEU A 234 12.40 13.79 0.07
C LEU A 234 11.58 14.27 -1.15
N HIS A 235 10.98 15.45 -1.07
CA HIS A 235 10.17 16.01 -2.15
C HIS A 235 10.99 16.38 -3.41
N VAL A 236 12.22 16.87 -3.24
CA VAL A 236 13.06 17.30 -4.36
C VAL A 236 13.81 16.15 -5.03
N TRP A 237 13.88 14.98 -4.40
CA TRP A 237 14.49 13.79 -4.98
C TRP A 237 13.82 13.42 -6.31
N ALA A 238 14.63 12.95 -7.25
CA ALA A 238 14.19 12.47 -8.55
C ALA A 238 14.92 11.17 -8.92
N PHE A 239 14.18 10.26 -9.53
CA PHE A 239 14.70 9.06 -10.16
C PHE A 239 15.11 9.34 -11.61
N GLU A 240 16.20 8.73 -12.07
CA GLU A 240 16.74 8.88 -13.43
C GLU A 240 16.94 7.48 -14.05
N PRO A 241 16.03 7.02 -14.93
CA PRO A 241 16.07 5.65 -15.46
C PRO A 241 17.16 5.41 -16.52
N GLY A 242 17.82 6.46 -17.03
CA GLY A 242 18.91 6.34 -18.02
C GLY A 242 18.81 7.35 -19.17
N ASP A 243 17.61 7.82 -19.50
CA ASP A 243 17.37 8.69 -20.67
C ASP A 243 17.53 10.19 -20.37
N GLY A 244 18.19 10.53 -19.25
CA GLY A 244 18.30 11.91 -18.75
C GLY A 244 16.99 12.51 -18.22
N VAL A 245 15.87 11.78 -18.30
CA VAL A 245 14.57 12.20 -17.76
C VAL A 245 14.56 12.05 -16.24
N LYS A 246 14.26 13.14 -15.52
CA LYS A 246 14.15 13.15 -14.05
C LYS A 246 12.70 13.00 -13.62
N ILE A 247 12.39 11.94 -12.88
CA ILE A 247 11.05 11.62 -12.39
C ILE A 247 10.97 11.86 -10.88
N ARG A 248 10.18 12.84 -10.45
CA ARG A 248 9.98 13.12 -9.01
C ARG A 248 8.85 12.27 -8.45
N LEU A 249 9.10 11.00 -8.15
CA LEU A 249 8.07 10.06 -7.68
C LEU A 249 7.32 10.51 -6.42
N LEU A 250 7.97 11.27 -5.55
CA LEU A 250 7.36 11.79 -4.32
C LEU A 250 6.72 13.18 -4.50
N LYS A 251 6.69 13.72 -5.72
CA LYS A 251 6.04 15.00 -6.01
C LYS A 251 4.54 14.83 -5.82
N GLY A 252 3.97 15.61 -4.90
CA GLY A 252 2.53 15.56 -4.64
C GLY A 252 2.12 14.47 -3.64
N ALA A 253 2.99 13.51 -3.35
CA ALA A 253 2.76 12.52 -2.30
C ALA A 253 2.48 13.20 -0.95
N ARG A 254 1.61 12.61 -0.14
CA ARG A 254 1.29 13.00 1.23
C ARG A 254 1.88 11.97 2.17
N LEU A 255 2.99 12.32 2.82
CA LEU A 255 3.72 11.44 3.71
C LEU A 255 3.26 11.65 5.16
N VAL A 256 3.45 10.64 5.99
CA VAL A 256 3.06 10.70 7.41
C VAL A 256 4.28 10.98 8.27
N LEU A 257 4.17 11.95 9.17
CA LEU A 257 5.16 12.22 10.20
C LEU A 257 4.75 11.54 11.50
N LEU A 258 5.63 10.73 12.07
CA LEU A 258 5.43 10.06 13.36
C LEU A 258 6.26 10.70 14.47
N ASP A 259 5.77 10.59 15.70
CA ASP A 259 6.52 10.86 16.92
C ASP A 259 7.47 9.70 17.29
N GLU A 260 8.20 9.86 18.40
CA GLU A 260 9.12 8.86 18.95
C GLU A 260 8.43 7.55 19.39
N ARG A 261 7.10 7.58 19.59
CA ARG A 261 6.27 6.42 19.96
C ARG A 261 5.57 5.82 18.74
N SER A 262 5.98 6.19 17.52
CA SER A 262 5.35 5.78 16.26
C SER A 262 3.86 6.18 16.12
N LYS A 263 3.42 7.24 16.81
CA LYS A 263 2.08 7.82 16.62
C LYS A 263 2.12 8.90 15.54
N GLY A 264 1.07 8.94 14.72
CA GLY A 264 0.93 9.96 13.68
C GLY A 264 0.78 11.36 14.27
N ILE A 265 1.60 12.30 13.79
CA ILE A 265 1.53 13.73 14.14
C ILE A 265 0.79 14.51 13.06
N LEU A 266 1.19 14.33 11.81
CA LEU A 266 0.59 15.01 10.66
C LEU A 266 0.79 14.23 9.35
N VAL A 267 0.05 14.65 8.33
CA VAL A 267 0.22 14.26 6.92
C VAL A 267 0.64 15.50 6.12
N SER A 268 1.71 15.42 5.29
CA SER A 268 2.25 16.55 4.51
C SER A 268 2.82 16.19 3.14
#